data_AF-A0A947MTZ4-F1
#
_entry.id   AF-A0A947MTZ4-F1
#
_cell.length_a   1.000
_cell.length_b   1.000
_cell.length_c   1.000
_cell.angle_alpha   90.00
_cell.angle_beta   90.00
_cell.angle_gamma   90.00
#
_symmetry.space_group_name_H-M   'P 1'
#
loop_
_entity.id
_entity.type
_entity.pdbx_description
1 polymer ?
#
loop_
_entity_poly.entity_id
_entity_poly.type
_entity_poly.pdbx_seq_one_letter_code
_entity_poly.pdbx_strand_id
1 'polypeptide(L)' 'MKSSDRYLAFVRWSDEDACYVGFCPDLFPWGGVCHSSTSIDAYRQLVEVIEAHVDEREAAGEPLPEPRTRPMRELDLAA' A
#
# COMPACT_ATOMS: atom_id res chain seq x y z
N MET A 1 9.68 13.08 -0.63
CA MET A 1 9.00 11.78 -0.45
C MET A 1 8.51 11.72 0.97
N LYS A 2 7.23 11.40 1.13
CA LYS A 2 6.66 11.02 2.44
C LYS A 2 7.26 9.68 2.87
N SER A 3 7.28 9.42 4.17
CA SER A 3 7.70 8.10 4.69
C SER A 3 6.85 6.96 4.13
N SER A 4 5.60 7.22 3.76
CA SER A 4 4.69 6.27 3.11
C SER A 4 5.11 5.88 1.68
N ASP A 5 5.82 6.75 0.94
CA ASP A 5 6.17 6.53 -0.47
C ASP A 5 7.14 5.35 -0.68
N ARG A 6 7.77 4.86 0.40
CA ARG A 6 8.71 3.73 0.34
C ARG A 6 8.03 2.37 0.24
N TYR A 7 6.73 2.29 0.46
CA TYR A 7 5.99 1.03 0.49
C TYR A 7 5.26 0.78 -0.83
N LEU A 8 5.33 -0.46 -1.31
CA LEU A 8 4.62 -0.84 -2.53
C LEU A 8 3.11 -0.93 -2.25
N ALA A 9 2.34 -0.01 -2.82
CA ALA A 9 0.89 -0.04 -2.87
C ALA A 9 0.41 -0.54 -4.24
N PHE A 10 -0.47 -1.52 -4.27
CA PHE A 10 -1.10 -1.98 -5.51
C PHE A 10 -2.55 -2.41 -5.31
N VAL A 11 -3.32 -2.38 -6.40
CA VAL A 11 -4.72 -2.78 -6.42
C VAL A 11 -4.89 -3.90 -7.45
N ARG A 12 -5.64 -4.94 -7.10
CA ARG A 12 -6.03 -6.02 -8.02
C ARG A 12 -7.53 -6.28 -7.95
N TRP A 13 -8.11 -6.76 -9.03
CA TRP A 13 -9.46 -7.32 -9.03
C TRP A 13 -9.49 -8.67 -8.29
N SER A 14 -10.53 -8.91 -7.52
CA SER A 14 -10.86 -10.20 -6.92
C SER A 14 -12.13 -10.74 -7.57
N ASP A 15 -12.02 -11.89 -8.24
CA ASP A 15 -13.19 -12.58 -8.82
C ASP A 15 -14.10 -13.17 -7.74
N GLU A 16 -13.54 -13.54 -6.58
CA GLU A 16 -14.29 -14.06 -5.43
C GLU A 16 -15.17 -12.99 -4.79
N ASP A 17 -14.61 -11.78 -4.61
CA ASP A 17 -15.29 -10.67 -3.95
C ASP A 17 -16.00 -9.71 -4.92
N ALA A 18 -15.85 -9.94 -6.23
CA ALA A 18 -16.34 -9.08 -7.31
C ALA A 18 -16.01 -7.59 -7.11
N CYS A 19 -14.80 -7.28 -6.63
CA CYS A 19 -14.35 -5.93 -6.35
C CYS A 19 -12.82 -5.78 -6.48
N TYR A 20 -12.37 -4.53 -6.52
CA TYR A 20 -10.95 -4.17 -6.44
C TYR A 20 -10.49 -4.16 -4.99
N VAL A 21 -9.35 -4.80 -4.75
CA VAL A 21 -8.75 -4.96 -3.42
C VAL A 21 -7.37 -4.30 -3.41
N GLY A 22 -7.13 -3.43 -2.44
CA GLY A 22 -5.86 -2.74 -2.23
C GLY A 22 -4.92 -3.54 -1.32
N PHE A 23 -3.62 -3.51 -1.61
CA PHE A 23 -2.59 -4.25 -0.89
C PHE A 23 -1.38 -3.36 -0.62
N CYS A 24 -0.83 -3.48 0.58
CA CYS A 24 0.48 -2.95 0.95
C CYS A 24 1.14 -3.97 1.89
N PRO A 25 1.77 -5.01 1.34
CA PRO A 25 2.20 -6.20 2.10
C PRO A 25 3.28 -5.92 3.16
N ASP A 26 4.07 -4.85 2.99
CA ASP A 26 5.10 -4.49 3.96
C ASP A 26 4.51 -3.88 5.26
N LEU A 27 3.36 -3.21 5.17
CA LEU A 27 2.63 -2.66 6.32
C LEU A 27 1.51 -3.59 6.81
N PHE A 28 0.85 -4.27 5.87
CA PHE A 28 -0.31 -5.12 6.11
C PHE A 28 -0.07 -6.52 5.51
N PRO A 29 0.74 -7.37 6.17
CA PRO A 29 1.12 -8.68 5.65
C PRO A 29 -0.02 -9.70 5.62
N TRP A 30 -1.14 -9.39 6.27
CA TRP A 30 -2.29 -10.28 6.47
C TRP A 30 -3.23 -10.37 5.26
N GLY A 31 -3.11 -9.47 4.28
CA GLY A 31 -3.91 -9.51 3.06
C GLY A 31 -4.39 -8.15 2.56
N GLY A 32 -5.62 -8.13 2.03
CA GLY A 32 -6.25 -6.94 1.47
C GLY A 32 -6.59 -5.90 2.54
N VAL A 33 -6.29 -4.63 2.24
CA VAL A 33 -6.45 -3.49 3.14
C VAL A 33 -7.81 -2.82 2.97
N CYS A 34 -8.27 -2.68 1.73
CA CYS A 34 -9.52 -2.01 1.38
C CYS A 34 -10.17 -2.67 0.15
N HIS A 35 -11.48 -2.49 0.02
CA HIS A 35 -12.29 -3.02 -1.09
C HIS A 35 -13.08 -1.89 -1.74
N SER A 36 -13.16 -1.86 -3.07
CA SER A 36 -13.99 -0.91 -3.81
C SER A 36 -14.48 -1.47 -5.14
N SER A 37 -15.59 -0.95 -5.64
CA SER A 37 -16.09 -1.29 -6.99
C SER A 37 -15.23 -0.71 -8.12
N THR A 38 -14.39 0.29 -7.83
CA THR A 38 -13.49 0.90 -8.81
C THR A 38 -12.04 0.82 -8.36
N SER A 39 -11.12 0.63 -9.31
CA SER A 39 -9.68 0.58 -9.03
C SER A 39 -9.15 1.91 -8.47
N ILE A 40 -9.69 3.03 -8.95
CA ILE A 40 -9.28 4.36 -8.53
C ILE A 40 -9.67 4.60 -7.07
N ASP A 41 -10.90 4.26 -6.68
CA ASP A 41 -11.34 4.47 -5.30
C ASP A 41 -10.65 3.51 -4.33
N ALA A 42 -10.39 2.25 -4.75
CA ALA A 42 -9.55 1.34 -3.96
C ALA A 42 -8.16 1.93 -3.74
N TYR A 43 -7.53 2.51 -4.77
CA TYR A 43 -6.20 3.09 -4.63
C TYR A 43 -6.21 4.34 -3.73
N ARG A 44 -7.22 5.21 -3.84
CA ARG A 44 -7.37 6.38 -2.95
C ARG A 44 -7.47 5.96 -1.49
N GLN A 45 -8.38 5.03 -1.18
CA GLN A 45 -8.56 4.50 0.17
C GLN A 45 -7.28 3.84 0.69
N LEU A 46 -6.59 3.07 -0.15
CA LEU A 46 -5.33 2.42 0.21
C LEU A 46 -4.27 3.46 0.62
N VAL A 47 -4.12 4.54 -0.15
CA VAL A 47 -3.16 5.61 0.18
C VAL A 47 -3.51 6.28 1.51
N GLU A 48 -4.78 6.61 1.74
CA GLU A 48 -5.24 7.20 3.00
C GLU A 48 -4.90 6.31 4.22
N VAL A 49 -5.14 5.00 4.11
CA VAL A 49 -4.83 4.03 5.17
C VAL A 49 -3.32 3.90 5.41
N ILE A 50 -2.51 3.87 4.34
CA ILE A 50 -1.05 3.80 4.45
C ILE A 50 -0.51 5.05 5.15
N GLU A 51 -0.96 6.24 4.74
CA GLU A 51 -0.50 7.50 5.33
C GLU A 51 -0.88 7.58 6.80
N ALA A 52 -2.15 7.30 7.14
CA ALA A 52 -2.59 7.28 8.53
C ALA A 52 -1.78 6.30 9.40
N HIS A 53 -1.52 5.09 8.90
CA HIS A 53 -0.75 4.09 9.63
C HIS A 53 0.70 4.53 9.86
N VAL A 54 1.33 5.14 8.85
CA VAL A 54 2.70 5.66 8.97
C VAL A 54 2.75 6.81 9.98
N ASP A 55 1.83 7.76 9.88
CA ASP A 55 1.75 8.90 10.79
C ASP A 55 1.54 8.45 12.25
N GLU A 56 0.68 7.46 12.49
CA GLU A 56 0.46 6.88 13.82
C GLU A 56 1.73 6.26 14.41
N ARG A 57 2.49 5.49 13.61
CA ARG A 57 3.75 4.87 14.07
C ARG A 57 4.81 5.91 14.36
N GLU A 58 4.95 6.91 13.49
CA GLU A 58 5.89 8.01 13.70
C GLU A 58 5.54 8.82 14.95
N ALA A 59 4.25 9.12 15.17
CA ALA A 59 3.78 9.81 16.37
C ALA A 59 4.01 8.98 17.65
N ALA A 60 3.93 7.64 17.56
CA ALA A 60 4.22 6.73 18.65
C ALA A 60 5.75 6.51 18.88
N GLY A 61 6.61 7.05 18.01
CA GLY A 61 8.05 6.78 18.04
C GLY A 61 8.41 5.33 17.71
N GLU A 62 7.50 4.60 17.08
CA GLU A 62 7.72 3.22 16.67
C GLU A 62 8.46 3.17 15.33
N PRO A 63 9.44 2.26 15.17
CA PRO A 63 10.11 2.11 13.89
C PRO A 63 9.11 1.66 12.81
N LEU A 64 9.29 2.24 11.64
CA LEU A 64 8.62 1.85 10.41
C LEU A 64 9.20 0.53 9.87
N PRO A 65 8.38 -0.42 9.38
CA PRO A 65 8.86 -1.64 8.77
C PRO A 65 9.82 -1.39 7.61
N GLU A 66 10.84 -2.24 7.45
CA GLU A 66 11.69 -2.20 6.25
C GLU A 66 10.90 -2.68 5.02
N PRO A 67 10.86 -1.93 3.90
CA PRO A 67 10.22 -2.37 2.68
C PRO A 67 10.95 -3.56 2.07
N ARG A 68 10.26 -4.69 1.95
CA ARG A 68 10.81 -5.92 1.37
C ARG A 68 10.14 -6.26 0.05
N THR A 69 8.96 -5.70 -0.19
CA THR A 69 8.18 -5.96 -1.39
C THR A 69 8.67 -5.06 -2.52
N ARG A 70 9.31 -5.67 -3.52
CA ARG A 70 9.84 -4.95 -4.68
C ARG A 70 8.80 -4.90 -5.80
N PRO A 71 8.75 -3.81 -6.59
CA PRO A 71 8.03 -3.82 -7.86
C PRO A 71 8.53 -4.96 -8.75
N MET A 72 7.64 -5.57 -9.54
CA MET A 72 7.97 -6.68 -10.44
C MET A 72 9.07 -6.37 -11.47
N ARG A 73 9.39 -5.09 -11.68
CA ARG A 73 10.53 -4.63 -12.48
C ARG A 73 11.05 -3.33 -11.88
N GLU A 74 12.29 -3.34 -11.38
CA GLU A 74 13.03 -2.09 -11.18
C GLU A 74 13.25 -1.48 -12.57
N LEU A 75 12.57 -0.37 -12.84
CA LEU A 75 12.94 0.48 -13.95
C LEU A 75 14.11 1.31 -13.42
N ASP A 76 15.31 1.06 -13.94
CA ASP A 76 16.44 1.95 -13.72
C ASP A 76 16.05 3.33 -14.27
N LEU A 77 15.52 4.20 -13.39
CA LEU A 77 15.25 5.60 -13.69
C LEU A 77 16.58 6.36 -13.62
N ALA A 78 17.56 5.89 -14.39
CA ALA A 78 18.76 6.65 -14.71
C ALA A 78 18.41 7.56 -15.90
N ALA A 79 18.23 8.85 -15.60
CA ALA A 79 18.25 9.95 -16.55
C ALA A 79 19.30 10.96 -16.10
#